data_AF-A0A6J4K369-F1
#
_entry.id   AF-A0A6J4K369-F1
#
_cell.length_a   1.000
_cell.length_b   1.000
_cell.length_c   1.000
_cell.angle_alpha   90.00
_cell.angle_beta   90.00
_cell.angle_gamma   90.00
#
_symmetry.space_group_name_H-M   'P 1'
#
loop_
_entity.id
_entity.type
_entity.pdbx_description
1 polymer ?
#
loop_
_entity_poly.entity_id
_entity_poly.type
_entity_poly.pdbx_seq_one_letter_code
_entity_poly.pdbx_strand_id
1 'polypeptide(L)' 'MISLPQVAVTAKIYESANSLVYRGIRQGDNTPVILKVLKQDYPTP' A
#
# COMPACT_ATOMS: atom_id res chain seq x y z
N MET A 1 -8.76 3.66 -4.16
CA MET A 1 -8.22 3.17 -2.88
C MET A 1 -7.81 1.72 -3.11
N ILE A 2 -6.58 1.32 -2.81
CA ILE A 2 -6.13 -0.07 -3.06
C ILE A 2 -6.86 -1.01 -2.12
N SER A 3 -7.31 -2.16 -2.63
CA SER A 3 -7.97 -3.20 -1.83
C SER A 3 -7.03 -4.39 -1.69
N LEU A 4 -6.72 -4.74 -0.43
CA LEU A 4 -5.92 -5.91 -0.07
C LEU A 4 -6.72 -6.74 0.93
N PRO A 5 -7.00 -8.04 0.69
CA PRO A 5 -7.95 -8.83 1.47
C PRO A 5 -7.67 -8.87 2.98
N GLN A 6 -6.40 -8.80 3.38
CA GLN A 6 -5.96 -8.93 4.78
C GLN A 6 -5.45 -7.61 5.35
N VAL A 7 -5.61 -6.48 4.66
CA VAL A 7 -5.11 -5.19 5.12
C VAL A 7 -6.20 -4.14 4.99
N ALA A 8 -6.63 -3.60 6.13
CA ALA A 8 -7.48 -2.42 6.16
C ALA A 8 -6.62 -1.19 5.85
N VAL A 9 -6.73 -0.66 4.63
CA VAL A 9 -6.04 0.59 4.23
C VAL A 9 -6.76 1.77 4.88
N THR A 10 -6.04 2.62 5.61
CA THR A 10 -6.63 3.71 6.39
C THR A 10 -6.43 5.08 5.75
N ALA A 11 -5.26 5.32 5.15
CA ALA A 11 -4.95 6.62 4.53
C ALA A 11 -3.88 6.49 3.43
N LYS A 12 -3.97 7.34 2.41
CA LYS A 12 -2.81 7.68 1.55
C LYS A 12 -1.99 8.72 2.30
N ILE A 13 -0.73 8.43 2.57
CA ILE A 13 0.13 9.30 3.38
C ILE A 13 1.21 10.00 2.57
N TYR A 14 1.50 9.50 1.37
CA TYR A 14 2.48 10.12 0.48
C TYR A 14 2.23 9.71 -0.98
N GLU A 15 2.58 10.62 -1.89
CA GLU A 15 2.51 10.41 -3.32
C GLU A 15 3.72 11.06 -4.00
N SER A 16 4.37 10.30 -4.89
CA SER A 16 5.43 10.81 -5.78
C SER A 16 5.12 10.50 -7.24
N ALA A 17 6.02 10.90 -8.14
CA ALA A 17 5.91 10.60 -9.56
C ALA A 17 5.82 9.09 -9.85
N ASN A 18 6.52 8.26 -9.07
CA ASN A 18 6.70 6.84 -9.37
C ASN A 18 5.96 5.90 -8.41
N SER A 19 5.46 6.42 -7.28
CA SER A 19 4.86 5.57 -6.25
C SER A 19 3.78 6.26 -5.43
N LEU A 20 2.92 5.44 -4.83
CA LEU A 20 1.93 5.81 -3.84
C LEU A 20 2.26 5.09 -2.54
N VAL A 21 2.15 5.77 -1.40
CA VAL A 21 2.36 5.18 -0.09
C VAL A 21 1.10 5.30 0.74
N TYR A 22 0.65 4.15 1.24
CA TYR A 22 -0.52 4.05 2.10
C TYR A 22 -0.14 3.53 3.48
N ARG A 23 -0.91 3.96 4.48
CA ARG A 23 -0.93 3.36 5.81
C ARG A 23 -2.12 2.42 5.90
N GLY A 24 -1.94 1.29 6.58
CA GLY A 24 -3.01 0.36 6.88
C GLY A 24 -2.74 -0.46 8.15
N ILE A 25 -3.69 -1.31 8.48
CA ILE A 25 -3.60 -2.29 9.57
C ILE A 25 -3.80 -3.68 8.97
N ARG A 26 -2.86 -4.60 9.23
CA ARG A 26 -3.01 -6.01 8.89
C ARG A 26 -4.07 -6.63 9.81
N GLN A 27 -5.08 -7.22 9.19
CA GLN A 27 -6.13 -7.94 9.88
C GLN A 27 -5.60 -9.32 10.30
N GLY A 28 -5.74 -9.66 11.58
CA GLY A 28 -5.24 -10.90 12.18
C GLY A 28 -4.34 -10.67 13.40
N ASP A 29 -3.49 -9.65 13.34
CA ASP A 29 -2.57 -9.29 14.43
C ASP A 29 -2.61 -7.79 14.79
N ASN A 30 -3.47 -7.02 14.12
CA ASN A 30 -3.57 -5.56 14.26
C ASN A 30 -2.25 -4.82 14.02
N THR A 31 -1.34 -5.41 13.25
CA THR A 31 -0.03 -4.80 12.99
C THR A 31 -0.17 -3.61 12.05
N PRO A 32 0.36 -2.42 12.41
CA PRO A 32 0.47 -1.30 11.50
C PRO A 32 1.41 -1.63 10.33
N VAL A 33 0.98 -1.33 9.10
CA VAL A 33 1.75 -1.61 7.88
C VAL A 33 1.80 -0.39 6.97
N ILE A 34 2.90 -0.29 6.21
CA ILE A 34 3.08 0.69 5.14
C ILE A 34 3.10 -0.04 3.81
N LEU A 35 2.23 0.37 2.90
CA LEU A 35 2.11 -0.19 1.55
C LEU A 35 2.72 0.79 0.56
N LYS A 36 3.80 0.39 -0.12
CA LYS A 36 4.38 1.14 -1.23
C LYS A 36 3.97 0.50 -2.55
N VAL A 37 3.15 1.22 -3.31
CA VAL A 37 2.64 0.77 -4.61
C VAL A 37 3.39 1.52 -5.71
N LEU A 38 3.98 0.79 -6.65
CA LEU A 38 4.63 1.38 -7.81
C LEU A 38 3.57 1.75 -8.85
N LYS A 39 3.71 2.91 -9.49
CA LYS A 39 2.81 3.37 -10.57
C LYS A 39 3.13 2.72 -11.91
N GLN A 40 4.39 2.35 -12.11
CA GLN A 40 4.85 1.62 -13.28
C GLN A 40 4.82 0.12 -13.01
N ASP A 41 4.52 -0.66 -14.04
CA ASP A 41 4.70 -2.11 -13.99
C ASP A 41 6.18 -2.44 -13.76
N TYR A 42 6.43 -3.53 -13.03
CA TYR A 42 7.78 -4.04 -12.87
C TYR A 42 8.29 -4.49 -14.24
N PRO A 43 9.51 -4.09 -14.67
CA PRO A 43 10.04 -4.50 -15.97
C PRO A 43 10.04 -6.02 -16.06
N THR A 44 9.54 -6.54 -17.20
CA THR A 44 9.51 -7.98 -17.47
C THR A 44 10.95 -8.45 -17.72
N PRO A 45 11.41 -9.55 -17.08
CA PRO A 45 12.75 -10.12 -17.29
C PRO A 45 12.96 -10.63 -18.72
#